data_AF-A0A2D5GR66-F1
#
_entry.id   AF-A0A2D5GR66-F1
#
_cell.length_a   1.000
_cell.length_b   1.000
_cell.length_c   1.000
_cell.angle_alpha   90.00
_cell.angle_beta   90.00
_cell.angle_gamma   90.00
#
_symmetry.space_group_name_H-M   'P 1'
#
loop_
_entity.id
_entity.type
_entity.pdbx_description
1 polymer ?
#
loop_
_entity_poly.entity_id
_entity_poly.type
_entity_poly.pdbx_seq_one_letter_code
_entity_poly.pdbx_strand_id
1 'polypeptide(L)'
;MFSNLKNCSPAKVTAFSLLFFLLLNGVYYQLIDLNIEYLKAESGVFLMHAAKSPEESKAFFDEYVYSAYHAHFTPVVFLAEYYQSKLFATCETCWYWRQIFVASLFMSCIVYFSIRLSMTGKELTHPNWQRNLTGLAIAIVFGFQPIISTLIGWPFMGIQFLCLSVSLFSFLYLFEFTQSGRRLHLYLALGLAYLTMHIFGTGLAISLSVLFTATLLITLKWSQTSDDKLTLVKSFIPVFVVSALTLGHTYLMLKGELHTDAENVSFFTSVTRYGAILIEFLHTSLRYIWAQGGCHQPEMRGMETDSIYGWGLVIIVLITIFSSINTFLKKPSDELLMRISFLTLPTITLLIIVAMITYRIQSEPSHNVIIGYINTDRYLIFSSFCGLVYCLGLFLRSNIKITTSVAAAFCIAAVFSIAGNAVFMHKVPHIVWPEKSISHEEYWNEILHSVQANPDHQNASWNQSMSVVTVFDLTPLDFQALIEKQLKLQNSAESD
;
A
#
# COMPACT_ATOMS: atom_id res chain seq x y z
N MET A 1 -9.19 34.97 -5.21
CA MET A 1 -8.94 33.79 -4.35
C MET A 1 -7.53 33.19 -4.51
N PHE A 2 -6.89 33.27 -5.70
CA PHE A 2 -5.58 32.63 -5.96
C PHE A 2 -4.32 33.49 -5.66
N SER A 3 -4.45 34.75 -5.26
CA SER A 3 -3.30 35.61 -4.93
C SER A 3 -2.66 35.31 -3.56
N ASN A 4 -3.35 34.60 -2.67
CA ASN A 4 -2.87 34.30 -1.31
C ASN A 4 -2.03 33.01 -1.18
N LEU A 5 -1.84 32.25 -2.27
CA LEU A 5 -1.05 31.01 -2.24
C LEU A 5 0.47 31.24 -2.20
N LYS A 6 0.95 32.49 -2.40
CA LYS A 6 2.39 32.80 -2.36
C LYS A 6 3.04 32.58 -0.98
N ASN A 7 2.26 32.54 0.11
CA ASN A 7 2.76 32.44 1.50
C ASN A 7 2.23 31.20 2.26
N CYS A 8 1.64 30.21 1.58
CA CYS A 8 1.20 29.00 2.26
C CYS A 8 2.41 28.10 2.57
N SER A 9 2.68 27.88 3.85
CA SER A 9 3.66 26.88 4.26
C SER A 9 3.22 25.49 3.78
N PRO A 10 4.15 24.58 3.45
CA PRO A 10 3.80 23.21 3.04
C PRO A 10 2.83 22.51 4.00
N ALA A 11 2.93 22.78 5.30
CA ALA A 11 2.01 22.26 6.32
C ALA A 11 0.56 22.73 6.13
N LYS A 12 0.33 23.99 5.75
CA LYS A 12 -1.01 24.52 5.45
C LYS A 12 -1.60 23.87 4.20
N VAL A 13 -0.76 23.62 3.19
CA VAL A 13 -1.20 22.93 1.97
C VAL A 13 -1.58 21.49 2.28
N THR A 14 -0.79 20.76 3.07
CA THR A 14 -1.13 19.39 3.49
C THR A 14 -2.44 19.35 4.28
N ALA A 15 -2.63 20.26 5.24
CA ALA A 15 -3.87 20.32 6.02
C ALA A 15 -5.10 20.62 5.14
N PHE A 16 -4.96 21.56 4.19
CA PHE A 16 -6.01 21.86 3.22
C PHE A 16 -6.28 20.69 2.28
N SER A 17 -5.25 20.01 1.78
CA SER A 17 -5.38 18.82 0.95
C SER A 17 -6.09 17.69 1.70
N LEU A 18 -5.78 17.48 2.98
CA LEU A 18 -6.45 16.48 3.79
C LEU A 18 -7.93 16.79 3.94
N LEU A 19 -8.29 18.02 4.29
CA LEU A 19 -9.69 18.41 4.38
C LEU A 19 -10.41 18.30 3.03
N PHE A 20 -9.76 18.73 1.94
CA PHE A 20 -10.29 18.60 0.59
C PHE A 20 -10.58 17.14 0.22
N PHE A 21 -9.62 16.24 0.44
CA PHE A 21 -9.80 14.83 0.13
C PHE A 21 -10.78 14.13 1.08
N LEU A 22 -10.83 14.51 2.36
CA LEU A 22 -11.84 13.99 3.30
C LEU A 22 -13.26 14.30 2.81
N LEU A 23 -13.50 15.55 2.39
CA LEU A 23 -14.79 15.96 1.85
C LEU A 23 -15.07 15.30 0.49
N LEU A 24 -14.09 15.31 -0.42
CA LEU A 24 -14.24 14.74 -1.75
C LEU A 24 -14.53 13.23 -1.68
N ASN A 25 -13.70 12.47 -0.97
CA ASN A 25 -13.86 11.02 -0.81
C ASN A 25 -15.12 10.69 -0.01
N GLY A 26 -15.40 11.40 1.09
CA GLY A 26 -16.60 11.18 1.89
C GLY A 26 -17.88 11.39 1.09
N VAL A 27 -18.00 12.51 0.37
CA VAL A 27 -19.18 12.73 -0.49
C VAL A 27 -19.22 11.73 -1.63
N TYR A 28 -18.10 11.47 -2.29
CA TYR A 28 -18.04 10.57 -3.44
C TYR A 28 -18.43 9.13 -3.09
N TYR A 29 -17.79 8.53 -2.09
CA TYR A 29 -18.02 7.13 -1.73
C TYR A 29 -19.39 6.92 -1.09
N GLN A 30 -19.97 7.96 -0.48
CA GLN A 30 -21.36 7.92 -0.04
C GLN A 30 -22.33 7.99 -1.22
N LEU A 31 -22.04 8.78 -2.26
CA LEU A 31 -22.89 8.88 -3.47
C LEU A 31 -22.90 7.59 -4.30
N ILE A 32 -21.77 6.86 -4.34
CA ILE A 32 -21.69 5.58 -5.07
C ILE A 32 -22.04 4.37 -4.21
N ASP A 33 -22.49 4.60 -2.96
CA ASP A 33 -22.90 3.58 -2.01
C ASP A 33 -21.84 2.48 -1.81
N LEU A 34 -20.62 2.92 -1.45
CA LEU A 34 -19.52 1.99 -1.23
C LEU A 34 -19.80 1.13 0.02
N ASN A 35 -20.04 -0.16 -0.22
CA ASN A 35 -20.15 -1.18 0.82
C ASN A 35 -18.83 -1.38 1.59
N ILE A 36 -18.88 -1.31 2.92
CA ILE A 36 -17.72 -1.57 3.78
C ILE A 36 -17.75 -3.00 4.29
N GLU A 37 -16.84 -3.82 3.80
CA GLU A 37 -16.76 -5.26 4.02
C GLU A 37 -16.07 -5.63 5.36
N TYR A 38 -16.58 -5.15 6.51
CA TYR A 38 -15.92 -5.32 7.82
C TYR A 38 -15.89 -6.76 8.37
N LEU A 39 -16.71 -7.67 7.83
CA LEU A 39 -16.68 -9.10 8.20
C LEU A 39 -15.69 -9.90 7.35
N LYS A 40 -15.10 -9.29 6.32
CA LYS A 40 -14.29 -9.98 5.33
C LYS A 40 -12.92 -10.34 5.87
N ALA A 41 -12.57 -11.62 5.74
CA ALA A 41 -11.23 -12.15 5.95
C ALA A 41 -10.62 -11.69 7.28
N GLU A 42 -9.43 -11.10 7.26
CA GLU A 42 -8.73 -10.66 8.48
C GLU A 42 -9.57 -9.67 9.30
N SER A 43 -10.29 -8.73 8.69
CA SER A 43 -11.14 -7.77 9.41
C SER A 43 -12.16 -8.47 10.31
N GLY A 44 -12.80 -9.52 9.80
CA GLY A 44 -13.75 -10.36 10.53
C GLY A 44 -13.10 -11.12 11.68
N VAL A 45 -11.90 -11.66 11.48
CA VAL A 45 -11.13 -12.36 12.54
C VAL A 45 -10.78 -11.41 13.69
N PHE A 46 -10.28 -10.21 13.37
CA PHE A 46 -9.98 -9.19 14.39
C PHE A 46 -11.24 -8.78 15.14
N LEU A 47 -12.36 -8.60 14.43
CA LEU A 47 -13.66 -8.27 15.04
C LEU A 47 -14.18 -9.35 15.97
N MET A 48 -14.10 -10.62 15.54
CA MET A 48 -14.46 -11.79 16.33
C MET A 48 -13.71 -11.83 17.66
N HIS A 49 -12.38 -11.65 17.63
CA HIS A 49 -11.55 -11.68 18.85
C HIS A 49 -11.67 -10.41 19.71
N ALA A 50 -11.95 -9.25 19.11
CA ALA A 50 -12.07 -7.98 19.84
C ALA A 50 -13.23 -7.97 20.85
N ALA A 51 -14.23 -8.81 20.65
CA ALA A 51 -15.38 -8.96 21.54
C ALA A 51 -15.13 -9.93 22.72
N LYS A 52 -14.11 -10.80 22.62
CA LYS A 52 -13.79 -11.79 23.66
C LYS A 52 -13.16 -11.15 24.89
N SER A 53 -13.13 -11.88 26.00
CA SER A 53 -12.49 -11.40 27.24
C SER A 53 -10.98 -11.17 27.02
N PRO A 54 -10.31 -10.33 27.85
CA PRO A 54 -8.85 -10.14 27.75
C PRO A 54 -8.06 -11.44 27.89
N GLU A 55 -8.56 -12.38 28.69
CA GLU A 55 -7.94 -13.69 28.93
C GLU A 55 -8.02 -14.57 27.68
N GLU A 56 -9.16 -14.63 27.00
CA GLU A 56 -9.35 -15.35 25.74
C GLU A 56 -8.64 -14.68 24.56
N SER A 57 -8.49 -13.35 24.59
CA SER A 57 -7.77 -12.59 23.57
C SER A 57 -6.25 -12.80 23.63
N LYS A 58 -5.72 -13.35 24.72
CA LYS A 58 -4.27 -13.51 24.91
C LYS A 58 -3.65 -14.44 23.86
N ALA A 59 -4.28 -15.59 23.58
CA ALA A 59 -3.79 -16.53 22.58
C ALA A 59 -3.75 -15.90 21.17
N PHE A 60 -4.73 -15.07 20.84
CA PHE A 60 -4.77 -14.31 19.59
C PHE A 60 -3.60 -13.32 19.48
N PHE A 61 -3.26 -12.61 20.56
CA PHE A 61 -2.10 -11.73 20.57
C PHE A 61 -0.77 -12.48 20.46
N ASP A 62 -0.65 -13.62 21.12
CA ASP A 62 0.56 -14.45 21.06
C ASP A 62 0.83 -14.92 19.62
N GLU A 63 -0.22 -15.24 18.85
CA GLU A 63 -0.12 -15.67 17.46
C GLU A 63 0.06 -14.51 16.46
N TYR A 64 -0.76 -13.45 16.55
CA TYR A 64 -0.77 -12.39 15.54
C TYR A 64 0.23 -11.28 15.85
N VAL A 65 0.40 -10.90 17.11
CA VAL A 65 1.23 -9.74 17.49
C VAL A 65 2.64 -10.14 17.93
N TYR A 66 2.76 -11.24 18.67
CA TYR A 66 4.05 -11.66 19.23
C TYR A 66 4.74 -12.78 18.44
N SER A 67 4.03 -13.41 17.50
CA SER A 67 4.57 -14.37 16.53
C SER A 67 4.40 -13.84 15.10
N ALA A 68 5.18 -14.39 14.15
CA ALA A 68 5.08 -13.99 12.75
C ALA A 68 3.94 -14.77 12.06
N TYR A 69 2.71 -14.26 12.17
CA TYR A 69 1.52 -14.84 11.53
C TYR A 69 1.68 -14.91 10.01
N HIS A 70 1.77 -16.12 9.44
CA HIS A 70 2.05 -16.35 8.01
C HIS A 70 3.22 -15.50 7.47
N ALA A 71 4.31 -15.44 8.22
CA ALA A 71 5.48 -14.59 7.95
C ALA A 71 5.21 -13.07 7.96
N HIS A 72 4.03 -12.62 8.40
CA HIS A 72 3.75 -11.22 8.72
C HIS A 72 4.09 -10.95 10.19
N PHE A 73 5.11 -10.11 10.42
CA PHE A 73 5.41 -9.56 11.74
C PHE A 73 5.13 -8.06 11.75
N THR A 74 3.86 -7.68 11.93
CA THR A 74 3.37 -6.28 11.87
C THR A 74 2.62 -5.90 13.14
N PRO A 75 3.29 -5.92 14.31
CA PRO A 75 2.63 -5.84 15.61
C PRO A 75 1.84 -4.55 15.81
N VAL A 76 2.36 -3.41 15.33
CA VAL A 76 1.72 -2.10 15.53
C VAL A 76 0.36 -2.03 14.83
N VAL A 77 0.28 -2.52 13.60
CA VAL A 77 -0.95 -2.49 12.82
C VAL A 77 -1.97 -3.49 13.33
N PHE A 78 -1.56 -4.69 13.70
CA PHE A 78 -2.50 -5.68 14.23
C PHE A 78 -3.08 -5.25 15.58
N LEU A 79 -2.27 -4.59 16.42
CA LEU A 79 -2.78 -3.94 17.62
C LEU A 79 -3.79 -2.85 17.26
N ALA A 80 -3.47 -1.97 16.29
CA ALA A 80 -4.38 -0.92 15.86
C ALA A 80 -5.71 -1.49 15.33
N GLU A 81 -5.67 -2.52 14.49
CA GLU A 81 -6.85 -3.20 13.95
C GLU A 81 -7.68 -3.81 15.08
N TYR A 82 -7.07 -4.54 16.02
CA TYR A 82 -7.76 -5.12 17.17
C TYR A 82 -8.49 -4.05 18.01
N TYR A 83 -7.80 -2.97 18.38
CA TYR A 83 -8.40 -1.91 19.19
C TYR A 83 -9.47 -1.13 18.44
N GLN A 84 -9.31 -0.93 17.13
CA GLN A 84 -10.34 -0.32 16.29
C GLN A 84 -11.55 -1.24 16.17
N SER A 85 -11.36 -2.54 15.97
CA SER A 85 -12.45 -3.52 15.99
C SER A 85 -13.21 -3.52 17.31
N LYS A 86 -12.49 -3.35 18.43
CA LYS A 86 -13.11 -3.25 19.76
C LYS A 86 -13.93 -1.97 19.94
N LEU A 87 -13.47 -0.86 19.38
CA LEU A 87 -14.11 0.45 19.48
C LEU A 87 -15.29 0.58 18.52
N PHE A 88 -15.12 0.17 17.27
CA PHE A 88 -16.11 0.33 16.20
C PHE A 88 -17.14 -0.80 16.19
N ALA A 89 -16.78 -2.00 16.67
CA ALA A 89 -17.61 -3.19 16.58
C ALA A 89 -18.16 -3.37 15.15
N THR A 90 -19.46 -3.59 14.99
CA THR A 90 -20.11 -3.72 13.67
C THR A 90 -20.66 -2.39 13.13
N CYS A 91 -20.27 -1.24 13.70
CA CYS A 91 -20.75 0.06 13.22
C CYS A 91 -20.09 0.40 11.88
N GLU A 92 -20.82 0.16 10.78
CA GLU A 92 -20.33 0.40 9.42
C GLU A 92 -19.86 1.84 9.21
N THR A 93 -20.60 2.82 9.75
CA THR A 93 -20.25 4.25 9.66
C THR A 93 -18.87 4.57 10.25
N CYS A 94 -18.48 3.92 11.35
CA CYS A 94 -17.17 4.13 11.95
C CYS A 94 -16.05 3.57 11.05
N TRP A 95 -16.26 2.38 10.49
CA TRP A 95 -15.32 1.78 9.54
C TRP A 95 -15.20 2.60 8.26
N TYR A 96 -16.32 3.08 7.73
CA TYR A 96 -16.38 3.98 6.59
C TYR A 96 -15.49 5.21 6.79
N TRP A 97 -15.71 6.00 7.84
CA TRP A 97 -14.95 7.24 8.06
C TRP A 97 -13.47 6.98 8.35
N ARG A 98 -13.13 5.85 8.98
CA ARG A 98 -11.74 5.41 9.12
C ARG A 98 -11.09 5.23 7.75
N GLN A 99 -11.76 4.53 6.83
CA GLN A 99 -11.24 4.25 5.48
C GLN A 99 -11.10 5.52 4.66
N ILE A 100 -12.12 6.39 4.67
CA ILE A 100 -12.07 7.70 4.02
C ILE A 100 -10.90 8.54 4.57
N PHE A 101 -10.68 8.51 5.88
CA PHE A 101 -9.57 9.24 6.50
C PHE A 101 -8.21 8.73 6.01
N VAL A 102 -7.99 7.42 6.05
CA VAL A 102 -6.70 6.82 5.68
C VAL A 102 -6.41 7.00 4.19
N ALA A 103 -7.41 6.83 3.31
CA ALA A 103 -7.26 7.11 1.88
C ALA A 103 -6.96 8.60 1.59
N SER A 104 -7.68 9.51 2.27
CA SER A 104 -7.48 10.96 2.14
C SER A 104 -6.11 11.40 2.64
N LEU A 105 -5.60 10.77 3.70
CA LEU A 105 -4.25 10.97 4.20
C LEU A 105 -3.22 10.57 3.15
N PHE A 106 -3.39 9.41 2.51
CA PHE A 106 -2.48 8.95 1.47
C PHE A 106 -2.46 9.88 0.25
N MET A 107 -3.63 10.29 -0.26
CA MET A 107 -3.72 11.25 -1.35
C MET A 107 -3.07 12.60 -0.98
N SER A 108 -3.25 13.05 0.26
CA SER A 108 -2.58 14.27 0.77
C SER A 108 -1.07 14.13 0.82
N CYS A 109 -0.56 12.95 1.18
CA CYS A 109 0.87 12.64 1.14
C CYS A 109 1.42 12.71 -0.29
N ILE A 110 0.67 12.24 -1.31
CA ILE A 110 1.06 12.37 -2.72
C ILE A 110 1.17 13.84 -3.12
N VAL A 111 0.20 14.67 -2.73
CA VAL A 111 0.24 16.12 -3.00
C VAL A 111 1.45 16.76 -2.34
N TYR A 112 1.67 16.49 -1.06
CA TYR A 112 2.82 17.02 -0.32
C TYR A 112 4.14 16.59 -0.94
N PHE A 113 4.28 15.30 -1.26
CA PHE A 113 5.44 14.74 -1.94
C PHE A 113 5.69 15.45 -3.28
N SER A 114 4.65 15.63 -4.09
CA SER A 114 4.73 16.33 -5.39
C SER A 114 5.18 17.78 -5.25
N ILE A 115 4.62 18.51 -4.28
CA ILE A 115 5.00 19.89 -3.98
C ILE A 115 6.47 19.94 -3.59
N ARG A 116 6.89 19.08 -2.64
CA ARG A 116 8.28 19.06 -2.16
C ARG A 116 9.25 18.72 -3.28
N LEU A 117 8.96 17.71 -4.11
CA LEU A 117 9.74 17.42 -5.30
C LEU A 117 9.83 18.63 -6.24
N SER A 118 8.73 19.34 -6.44
CA SER A 118 8.71 20.52 -7.33
C SER A 118 9.52 21.72 -6.81
N MET A 119 9.70 21.82 -5.49
CA MET A 119 10.41 22.91 -4.80
C MET A 119 11.91 22.67 -4.62
N THR A 120 12.41 21.50 -5.03
CA THR A 120 13.83 21.17 -4.93
C THR A 120 14.65 21.88 -6.05
N GLY A 121 15.81 22.48 -5.73
CA GLY A 121 16.68 23.19 -6.70
C GLY A 121 16.69 24.72 -6.60
N LYS A 122 17.00 25.44 -7.69
CA LYS A 122 17.17 26.92 -7.69
C LYS A 122 15.86 27.73 -7.61
N GLU A 123 14.69 27.06 -7.64
CA GLU A 123 13.36 27.68 -7.62
C GLU A 123 12.72 27.69 -6.21
N LEU A 124 13.53 27.72 -5.15
CA LEU A 124 13.10 27.66 -3.75
C LEU A 124 12.20 28.82 -3.29
N THR A 125 12.07 29.90 -4.07
CA THR A 125 11.43 31.14 -3.63
C THR A 125 9.97 31.29 -4.05
N HIS A 126 9.47 30.53 -5.05
CA HIS A 126 8.10 30.68 -5.54
C HIS A 126 7.44 29.34 -5.86
N PRO A 127 6.43 28.90 -5.07
CA PRO A 127 5.61 27.75 -5.43
C PRO A 127 4.96 27.98 -6.79
N ASN A 128 5.28 27.12 -7.75
CA ASN A 128 4.67 27.15 -9.07
C ASN A 128 3.27 26.52 -8.99
N TRP A 129 2.23 27.33 -9.11
CA TRP A 129 0.85 26.88 -8.96
C TRP A 129 0.48 25.82 -10.00
N GLN A 130 1.06 25.85 -11.21
CA GLN A 130 0.83 24.81 -12.21
C GLN A 130 1.36 23.46 -11.73
N ARG A 131 2.56 23.42 -11.15
CA ARG A 131 3.12 22.18 -10.57
C ARG A 131 2.30 21.66 -9.40
N ASN A 132 1.83 22.55 -8.53
CA ASN A 132 0.98 22.17 -7.39
C ASN A 132 -0.36 21.59 -7.86
N LEU A 133 -1.00 22.21 -8.87
CA LEU A 133 -2.21 21.68 -9.47
C LEU A 133 -1.98 20.33 -10.15
N THR A 134 -0.85 20.16 -10.85
CA THR A 134 -0.50 18.86 -11.42
C THR A 134 -0.31 17.80 -10.34
N GLY A 135 0.37 18.12 -9.23
CA GLY A 135 0.50 17.21 -8.09
C GLY A 135 -0.85 16.81 -7.48
N LEU A 136 -1.77 17.79 -7.32
CA LEU A 136 -3.14 17.53 -6.89
C LEU A 136 -3.91 16.63 -7.86
N ALA A 137 -3.83 16.93 -9.16
CA ALA A 137 -4.49 16.15 -10.19
C ALA A 137 -3.95 14.72 -10.27
N ILE A 138 -2.63 14.51 -10.14
CA ILE A 138 -2.03 13.18 -10.09
C ILE A 138 -2.52 12.40 -8.87
N ALA A 139 -2.62 13.05 -7.70
CA ALA A 139 -3.19 12.41 -6.52
C ALA A 139 -4.65 11.97 -6.74
N ILE A 140 -5.46 12.77 -7.44
CA ILE A 140 -6.84 12.40 -7.82
C ILE A 140 -6.84 11.24 -8.83
N VAL A 141 -6.06 11.32 -9.91
CA VAL A 141 -5.95 10.23 -10.91
C VAL A 141 -5.57 8.91 -10.25
N PHE A 142 -4.67 8.95 -9.27
CA PHE A 142 -4.25 7.76 -8.54
C PHE A 142 -5.30 7.29 -7.52
N GLY A 143 -5.88 8.20 -6.74
CA GLY A 143 -6.84 7.86 -5.69
C GLY A 143 -8.22 7.44 -6.21
N PHE A 144 -8.57 7.76 -7.45
CA PHE A 144 -9.82 7.32 -8.08
C PHE A 144 -9.58 6.22 -9.13
N GLN A 145 -8.75 5.23 -8.78
CA GLN A 145 -8.63 3.99 -9.55
C GLN A 145 -9.57 2.93 -8.96
N PRO A 146 -10.12 2.01 -9.79
CA PRO A 146 -10.94 0.88 -9.32
C PRO A 146 -10.33 0.10 -8.14
N ILE A 147 -9.02 -0.17 -8.21
CA ILE A 147 -8.27 -0.85 -7.16
C ILE A 147 -8.35 -0.13 -5.80
N ILE A 148 -8.30 1.21 -5.79
CA ILE A 148 -8.40 2.01 -4.55
C ILE A 148 -9.75 1.84 -3.90
N SER A 149 -10.82 1.78 -4.71
CA SER A 149 -12.18 1.61 -4.20
C SER A 149 -12.37 0.24 -3.54
N THR A 150 -11.77 -0.81 -4.12
CA THR A 150 -11.77 -2.14 -3.49
C THR A 150 -10.99 -2.16 -2.18
N LEU A 151 -9.84 -1.47 -2.11
CA LEU A 151 -9.04 -1.39 -0.88
C LEU A 151 -9.71 -0.54 0.22
N ILE A 152 -10.48 0.50 -0.15
CA ILE A 152 -11.29 1.29 0.80
C ILE A 152 -12.46 0.46 1.31
N GLY A 153 -13.11 -0.31 0.45
CA GLY A 153 -14.22 -1.19 0.82
C GLY A 153 -13.82 -2.27 1.83
N TRP A 154 -12.57 -2.75 1.78
CA TRP A 154 -12.09 -3.80 2.69
C TRP A 154 -11.25 -3.23 3.84
N PRO A 155 -11.74 -3.21 5.09
CA PRO A 155 -11.09 -2.45 6.15
C PRO A 155 -9.61 -2.78 6.36
N PHE A 156 -9.28 -4.05 6.59
CA PHE A 156 -7.91 -4.49 6.82
C PHE A 156 -6.92 -4.02 5.73
N MET A 157 -7.35 -3.98 4.46
CA MET A 157 -6.49 -3.53 3.36
C MET A 157 -6.28 -2.01 3.29
N GLY A 158 -7.17 -1.22 3.91
CA GLY A 158 -6.97 0.22 4.07
C GLY A 158 -5.66 0.62 4.75
N ILE A 159 -5.09 -0.27 5.58
CA ILE A 159 -3.78 -0.07 6.22
C ILE A 159 -2.65 0.06 5.19
N GLN A 160 -2.79 -0.52 3.99
CA GLN A 160 -1.78 -0.40 2.95
C GLN A 160 -1.53 1.06 2.57
N PHE A 161 -2.56 1.91 2.58
CA PHE A 161 -2.42 3.35 2.35
C PHE A 161 -1.55 4.04 3.41
N LEU A 162 -1.61 3.59 4.67
CA LEU A 162 -0.72 4.09 5.72
C LEU A 162 0.74 3.69 5.44
N CYS A 163 0.98 2.44 5.04
CA CYS A 163 2.31 1.95 4.65
C CYS A 163 2.89 2.77 3.48
N LEU A 164 2.09 2.98 2.44
CA LEU A 164 2.48 3.77 1.27
C LEU A 164 2.69 5.25 1.62
N SER A 165 1.91 5.82 2.53
CA SER A 165 2.10 7.19 3.04
C SER A 165 3.46 7.34 3.73
N VAL A 166 3.80 6.41 4.62
CA VAL A 166 5.11 6.41 5.31
C VAL A 166 6.25 6.21 4.30
N SER A 167 6.05 5.39 3.27
CA SER A 167 7.01 5.17 2.19
C SER A 167 7.27 6.44 1.37
N LEU A 168 6.23 7.24 1.06
CA LEU A 168 6.40 8.52 0.38
C LEU A 168 7.29 9.47 1.17
N PHE A 169 7.11 9.55 2.50
CA PHE A 169 7.98 10.37 3.34
C PHE A 169 9.41 9.82 3.39
N SER A 170 9.58 8.50 3.50
CA SER A 170 10.90 7.86 3.46
C SER A 170 11.65 8.22 2.16
N PHE A 171 10.98 8.04 1.02
CA PHE A 171 11.53 8.36 -0.30
C PHE A 171 11.83 9.85 -0.43
N LEU A 172 10.91 10.71 0.03
CA LEU A 172 11.10 12.16 0.03
C LEU A 172 12.37 12.58 0.77
N TYR A 173 12.55 12.10 2.00
CA TYR A 173 13.73 12.47 2.78
C TYR A 173 15.01 11.92 2.14
N LEU A 174 14.96 10.76 1.47
CA LEU A 174 16.12 10.27 0.71
C LEU A 174 16.43 11.18 -0.49
N PHE A 175 15.41 11.68 -1.21
CA PHE A 175 15.61 12.66 -2.26
C PHE A 175 16.17 13.98 -1.72
N GLU A 176 15.67 14.47 -0.58
CA GLU A 176 16.18 15.69 0.04
C GLU A 176 17.61 15.54 0.57
N PHE A 177 18.00 14.33 0.96
CA PHE A 177 19.38 14.00 1.29
C PHE A 177 20.31 14.16 0.09
N THR A 178 19.88 13.79 -1.13
CA THR A 178 20.71 13.96 -2.34
C THR A 178 21.12 15.41 -2.57
N GLN A 179 20.27 16.38 -2.24
CA GLN A 179 20.57 17.80 -2.42
C GLN A 179 21.26 18.42 -1.19
N SER A 180 20.68 18.21 -0.02
CA SER A 180 21.13 18.90 1.20
C SER A 180 22.38 18.28 1.83
N GLY A 181 22.64 16.98 1.60
CA GLY A 181 23.67 16.22 2.30
C GLY A 181 23.45 16.09 3.82
N ARG A 182 22.29 16.54 4.33
CA ARG A 182 22.02 16.56 5.78
C ARG A 182 21.72 15.15 6.27
N ARG A 183 22.53 14.68 7.22
CA ARG A 183 22.36 13.36 7.86
C ARG A 183 20.96 13.17 8.48
N LEU A 184 20.33 14.23 9.00
CA LEU A 184 18.97 14.14 9.54
C LEU A 184 17.99 13.56 8.51
N HIS A 185 18.07 13.96 7.24
CA HIS A 185 17.19 13.42 6.20
C HIS A 185 17.47 11.94 5.95
N LEU A 186 18.73 11.50 6.02
CA LEU A 186 19.10 10.09 5.93
C LEU A 186 18.52 9.28 7.10
N TYR A 187 18.64 9.78 8.35
CA TYR A 187 18.04 9.14 9.53
C TYR A 187 16.51 9.03 9.40
N LEU A 188 15.84 10.10 8.96
CA LEU A 188 14.39 10.10 8.76
C LEU A 188 13.99 9.13 7.65
N ALA A 189 14.70 9.12 6.52
CA ALA A 189 14.43 8.20 5.42
C ALA A 189 14.52 6.74 5.87
N LEU A 190 15.62 6.36 6.52
CA LEU A 190 15.87 4.99 6.97
C LEU A 190 14.92 4.58 8.12
N GLY A 191 14.68 5.46 9.08
CA GLY A 191 13.77 5.20 10.20
C GLY A 191 12.32 5.00 9.74
N LEU A 192 11.85 5.83 8.80
CA LEU A 192 10.53 5.66 8.20
C LEU A 192 10.44 4.41 7.33
N ALA A 193 11.51 4.07 6.59
CA ALA A 193 11.55 2.83 5.80
C ALA A 193 11.42 1.60 6.71
N TYR A 194 12.16 1.58 7.82
CA TYR A 194 12.04 0.50 8.81
C TYR A 194 10.64 0.45 9.45
N LEU A 195 10.03 1.61 9.73
CA LEU A 195 8.66 1.68 10.26
C LEU A 195 7.65 1.00 9.33
N THR A 196 7.84 1.02 8.00
CA THR A 196 6.91 0.34 7.08
C THR A 196 6.82 -1.16 7.33
N MET A 197 7.89 -1.80 7.82
CA MET A 197 7.90 -3.23 8.18
C MET A 197 6.98 -3.56 9.35
N HIS A 198 6.70 -2.58 10.22
CA HIS A 198 5.76 -2.72 11.34
C HIS A 198 4.31 -2.44 10.94
N ILE A 199 4.10 -1.92 9.72
CA ILE A 199 2.78 -1.58 9.20
C ILE A 199 2.26 -2.67 8.27
N PHE A 200 3.09 -3.13 7.32
CA PHE A 200 2.65 -4.14 6.35
C PHE A 200 3.82 -5.02 5.91
N GLY A 201 3.54 -6.29 5.56
CA GLY A 201 4.59 -7.26 5.19
C GLY A 201 5.48 -6.82 4.02
N THR A 202 4.91 -6.12 3.03
CA THR A 202 5.67 -5.55 1.90
C THR A 202 6.57 -4.37 2.30
N GLY A 203 6.45 -3.87 3.53
CA GLY A 203 7.38 -2.90 4.12
C GLY A 203 8.83 -3.38 4.13
N LEU A 204 9.06 -4.71 4.12
CA LEU A 204 10.40 -5.27 3.93
C LEU A 204 11.03 -4.83 2.60
N ALA A 205 10.26 -4.86 1.51
CA ALA A 205 10.74 -4.44 0.20
C ALA A 205 11.10 -2.94 0.17
N ILE A 206 10.29 -2.12 0.83
CA ILE A 206 10.55 -0.69 0.98
C ILE A 206 11.84 -0.47 1.80
N SER A 207 11.97 -1.08 2.98
CA SER A 207 13.16 -0.97 3.84
C SER A 207 14.44 -1.35 3.11
N LEU A 208 14.46 -2.52 2.46
CA LEU A 208 15.62 -2.99 1.70
C LEU A 208 15.95 -2.09 0.51
N SER A 209 14.95 -1.60 -0.22
CA SER A 209 15.17 -0.68 -1.35
C SER A 209 15.77 0.67 -0.92
N VAL A 210 15.33 1.20 0.23
CA VAL A 210 15.87 2.44 0.82
C VAL A 210 17.29 2.20 1.33
N LEU A 211 17.56 1.07 2.00
CA LEU A 211 18.91 0.72 2.44
C LEU A 211 19.88 0.59 1.26
N PHE A 212 19.49 -0.11 0.20
CA PHE A 212 20.28 -0.25 -1.03
C PHE A 212 20.55 1.11 -1.66
N THR A 213 19.49 1.92 -1.85
CA THR A 213 19.62 3.22 -2.51
C THR A 213 20.43 4.20 -1.64
N ALA A 214 20.22 4.24 -0.33
CA ALA A 214 21.00 5.06 0.58
C ALA A 214 22.49 4.69 0.54
N THR A 215 22.82 3.39 0.59
CA THR A 215 24.19 2.89 0.45
C THR A 215 24.83 3.35 -0.84
N LEU A 216 24.12 3.22 -1.97
CA LEU A 216 24.57 3.69 -3.27
C LEU A 216 24.81 5.20 -3.27
N LEU A 217 23.87 6.00 -2.76
CA LEU A 217 23.97 7.46 -2.74
C LEU A 217 25.10 7.97 -1.83
N ILE A 218 25.27 7.39 -0.64
CA ILE A 218 26.37 7.71 0.27
C ILE A 218 27.71 7.43 -0.43
N THR A 219 27.82 6.25 -1.06
CA THR A 219 29.02 5.85 -1.78
C THR A 219 29.31 6.81 -2.93
N LEU A 220 28.33 7.11 -3.79
CA LEU A 220 28.53 8.02 -4.92
C LEU A 220 28.86 9.44 -4.49
N LYS A 221 28.16 9.97 -3.48
CA LYS A 221 28.33 11.36 -3.03
C LYS A 221 29.70 11.61 -2.41
N TRP A 222 30.25 10.65 -1.66
CA TRP A 222 31.50 10.84 -0.91
C TRP A 222 32.70 10.02 -1.39
N SER A 223 32.54 9.04 -2.28
CA SER A 223 33.68 8.30 -2.87
C SER A 223 34.64 9.19 -3.66
N GLN A 224 34.17 10.33 -4.15
CA GLN A 224 34.97 11.28 -4.92
C GLN A 224 35.63 12.37 -4.07
N THR A 225 35.34 12.43 -2.76
CA THR A 225 35.89 13.46 -1.87
C THR A 225 36.97 12.83 -0.99
N SER A 226 38.25 13.06 -1.30
CA SER A 226 39.39 12.48 -0.58
C SER A 226 39.44 12.88 0.90
N ASP A 227 38.88 14.03 1.24
CA ASP A 227 39.10 14.70 2.52
C ASP A 227 38.01 14.41 3.57
N ASP A 228 36.96 13.66 3.21
CA ASP A 228 35.75 13.55 4.04
C ASP A 228 35.42 12.11 4.51
N LYS A 229 36.47 11.29 4.74
CA LYS A 229 36.36 9.90 5.23
C LYS A 229 35.53 9.79 6.52
N LEU A 230 35.66 10.75 7.43
CA LEU A 230 34.89 10.74 8.68
C LEU A 230 33.39 10.95 8.43
N THR A 231 33.01 11.81 7.48
CA THR A 231 31.61 12.05 7.11
C THR A 231 31.03 10.84 6.37
N LEU A 232 31.82 10.20 5.51
CA LEU A 232 31.45 8.93 4.88
C LEU A 232 31.12 7.87 5.93
N VAL A 233 32.03 7.61 6.88
CA VAL A 233 31.83 6.63 7.96
C VAL A 233 30.61 6.99 8.80
N LYS A 234 30.47 8.24 9.22
CA LYS A 234 29.32 8.72 10.01
C LYS A 234 27.99 8.57 9.28
N SER A 235 27.98 8.60 7.95
CA SER A 235 26.77 8.43 7.14
C SER A 235 26.40 6.96 6.96
N PHE A 236 27.35 6.02 7.07
CA PHE A 236 27.08 4.59 7.07
C PHE A 236 26.56 4.05 8.41
N ILE A 237 26.80 4.73 9.54
CA ILE A 237 26.27 4.32 10.86
C ILE A 237 24.76 4.05 10.83
N PRO A 238 23.89 4.98 10.38
CA PRO A 238 22.46 4.71 10.33
C PRO A 238 22.09 3.56 9.38
N VAL A 239 22.80 3.40 8.26
CA VAL A 239 22.59 2.29 7.34
C VAL A 239 22.88 0.97 8.04
N PHE A 240 24.01 0.86 8.74
CA PHE A 240 24.37 -0.34 9.48
C PHE A 240 23.35 -0.70 10.56
N VAL A 241 22.94 0.29 11.37
CA VAL A 241 21.94 0.10 12.43
C VAL A 241 20.61 -0.39 11.84
N VAL A 242 20.11 0.27 10.80
CA VAL A 242 18.82 -0.09 10.19
C VAL A 242 18.89 -1.40 9.41
N SER A 243 20.04 -1.73 8.80
CA SER A 243 20.29 -3.05 8.23
C SER A 243 20.20 -4.14 9.29
N ALA A 244 20.84 -3.97 10.46
CA ALA A 244 20.78 -4.95 11.54
C ALA A 244 19.34 -5.15 12.06
N LEU A 245 18.59 -4.05 12.25
CA LEU A 245 17.18 -4.11 12.65
C LEU A 245 16.30 -4.78 11.57
N THR A 246 16.52 -4.46 10.30
CA THR A 246 15.79 -5.06 9.17
C THR A 246 16.08 -6.56 9.08
N LEU A 247 17.34 -6.98 9.19
CA LEU A 247 17.72 -8.39 9.20
C LEU A 247 17.11 -9.14 10.39
N GLY A 248 17.12 -8.54 11.59
CA GLY A 248 16.48 -9.12 12.76
C GLY A 248 14.97 -9.30 12.56
N HIS A 249 14.29 -8.30 11.99
CA HIS A 249 12.86 -8.36 11.68
C HIS A 249 12.55 -9.42 10.63
N THR A 250 13.34 -9.49 9.54
CA THR A 250 13.22 -10.52 8.51
C THR A 250 13.42 -11.92 9.08
N TYR A 251 14.39 -12.10 9.97
CA TYR A 251 14.61 -13.39 10.63
C TYR A 251 13.38 -13.82 11.44
N LEU A 252 12.74 -12.89 12.17
CA LEU A 252 11.49 -13.18 12.88
C LEU A 252 10.35 -13.55 11.92
N MET A 253 10.23 -12.86 10.78
CA MET A 253 9.25 -13.19 9.74
C MET A 253 9.45 -14.61 9.21
N LEU A 254 10.68 -14.99 8.87
CA LEU A 254 11.00 -16.32 8.35
C LEU A 254 10.78 -17.45 9.37
N LYS A 255 10.96 -17.17 10.67
CA LYS A 255 10.71 -18.14 11.74
C LYS A 255 9.24 -18.53 11.88
N GLY A 256 8.32 -17.62 11.55
CA GLY A 256 6.87 -17.89 11.59
C GLY A 256 6.31 -18.50 10.30
N GLU A 257 7.15 -18.75 9.30
CA GLU A 257 6.72 -19.45 8.10
C GLU A 257 6.59 -20.94 8.43
N LEU A 258 5.35 -21.46 8.36
CA LEU A 258 5.09 -22.90 8.40
C LEU A 258 5.84 -23.52 7.23
N HIS A 259 7.00 -24.13 7.51
CA HIS A 259 7.74 -24.86 6.50
C HIS A 259 6.86 -26.02 6.05
N THR A 260 6.36 -25.94 4.83
CA THR A 260 5.70 -27.07 4.19
C THR A 260 6.77 -28.11 3.90
N ASP A 261 6.55 -29.38 4.27
CA ASP A 261 7.45 -30.50 3.92
C ASP A 261 7.54 -30.77 2.40
N ALA A 262 6.86 -29.96 1.58
CA ALA A 262 6.89 -30.04 0.13
C ALA A 262 8.26 -29.59 -0.43
N GLU A 263 8.78 -30.38 -1.37
CA GLU A 263 10.02 -30.03 -2.07
C GLU A 263 9.86 -28.73 -2.86
N ASN A 264 10.87 -27.87 -2.79
CA ASN A 264 10.91 -26.65 -3.59
C ASN A 264 10.96 -26.98 -5.09
N VAL A 265 10.30 -26.15 -5.89
CA VAL A 265 10.42 -26.20 -7.34
C VAL A 265 11.86 -25.96 -7.78
N SER A 266 12.20 -26.42 -8.99
CA SER A 266 13.54 -26.23 -9.53
C SER A 266 13.95 -24.76 -9.58
N PHE A 267 15.24 -24.47 -9.44
CA PHE A 267 15.78 -23.12 -9.55
C PHE A 267 15.35 -22.43 -10.86
N PHE A 268 15.36 -23.14 -11.98
CA PHE A 268 14.91 -22.61 -13.27
C PHE A 268 13.44 -22.23 -13.26
N THR A 269 12.58 -23.04 -12.62
CA THR A 269 11.16 -22.69 -12.43
C THR A 269 11.03 -21.40 -11.64
N SER A 270 11.77 -21.22 -10.54
CA SER A 270 11.74 -19.98 -9.75
C SER A 270 12.21 -18.76 -10.56
N VAL A 271 13.27 -18.90 -11.36
CA VAL A 271 13.75 -17.84 -12.27
C VAL A 271 12.71 -17.50 -13.33
N THR A 272 12.02 -18.50 -13.88
CA THR A 272 10.93 -18.30 -14.84
C THR A 272 9.75 -17.58 -14.20
N ARG A 273 9.33 -18.02 -13.01
CA ARG A 273 8.25 -17.37 -12.25
C ARG A 273 8.57 -15.92 -11.93
N TYR A 274 9.81 -15.64 -11.52
CA TYR A 274 10.25 -14.27 -11.21
C TYR A 274 10.07 -13.33 -12.42
N GLY A 275 10.57 -13.73 -13.59
CA GLY A 275 10.43 -12.93 -14.80
C GLY A 275 8.95 -12.72 -15.17
N ALA A 276 8.16 -13.79 -15.14
CA ALA A 276 6.75 -13.74 -15.52
C ALA A 276 5.92 -12.86 -14.57
N ILE A 277 6.11 -13.02 -13.26
CA ILE A 277 5.44 -12.19 -12.25
C ILE A 277 5.75 -10.72 -12.47
N LEU A 278 7.00 -10.35 -12.77
CA LEU A 278 7.39 -8.96 -12.94
C LEU A 278 6.61 -8.29 -14.09
N ILE A 279 6.56 -8.91 -15.26
CA ILE A 279 5.86 -8.33 -16.41
C ILE A 279 4.34 -8.33 -16.20
N GLU A 280 3.79 -9.41 -15.64
CA GLU A 280 2.37 -9.52 -15.34
C GLU A 280 1.93 -8.55 -14.26
N PHE A 281 2.76 -8.27 -13.25
CA PHE A 281 2.49 -7.24 -12.25
C PHE A 281 2.33 -5.88 -12.90
N LEU A 282 3.25 -5.49 -13.78
CA LEU A 282 3.21 -4.19 -14.45
C LEU A 282 2.04 -4.09 -15.42
N HIS A 283 1.85 -5.12 -16.24
CA HIS A 283 0.78 -5.19 -17.21
C HIS A 283 -0.59 -5.16 -16.53
N THR A 284 -0.78 -5.97 -15.49
CA THR A 284 -2.04 -6.02 -14.74
C THR A 284 -2.26 -4.73 -13.97
N SER A 285 -1.23 -4.16 -13.34
CA SER A 285 -1.37 -2.85 -12.66
C SER A 285 -1.81 -1.76 -13.62
N LEU A 286 -1.22 -1.68 -14.81
CA LEU A 286 -1.62 -0.71 -15.84
C LEU A 286 -3.06 -0.92 -16.30
N ARG A 287 -3.52 -2.17 -16.44
CA ARG A 287 -4.92 -2.47 -16.77
C ARG A 287 -5.86 -2.09 -15.63
N TYR A 288 -5.48 -2.35 -14.39
CA TYR A 288 -6.27 -2.07 -13.19
C TYR A 288 -6.46 -0.57 -12.92
N ILE A 289 -5.68 0.30 -13.56
CA ILE A 289 -5.96 1.75 -13.59
C ILE A 289 -7.29 2.05 -14.30
N TRP A 290 -7.69 1.25 -15.30
CA TRP A 290 -8.80 1.58 -16.21
C TRP A 290 -9.94 0.54 -16.26
N ALA A 291 -9.67 -0.75 -16.08
CA ALA A 291 -10.67 -1.81 -16.22
C ALA A 291 -10.32 -3.05 -15.37
N GLN A 292 -11.03 -3.23 -14.25
CA GLN A 292 -10.81 -4.36 -13.34
C GLN A 292 -11.54 -5.65 -13.78
N GLY A 293 -12.70 -5.57 -14.47
CA GLY A 293 -13.69 -6.67 -14.44
C GLY A 293 -13.99 -7.39 -15.75
N GLY A 294 -13.02 -7.58 -16.64
CA GLY A 294 -13.29 -8.36 -17.87
C GLY A 294 -12.07 -8.87 -18.61
N CYS A 295 -10.88 -8.62 -18.07
CA CYS A 295 -9.68 -9.21 -18.64
C CYS A 295 -9.65 -10.68 -18.27
N HIS A 296 -9.44 -11.53 -19.27
CA HIS A 296 -9.17 -12.94 -19.04
C HIS A 296 -8.00 -13.03 -18.07
N GLN A 297 -8.09 -13.92 -17.09
CA GLN A 297 -6.96 -14.22 -16.22
C GLN A 297 -5.75 -14.53 -17.12
N PRO A 298 -4.57 -13.96 -16.86
CA PRO A 298 -3.41 -14.21 -17.68
C PRO A 298 -3.16 -15.72 -17.74
N GLU A 299 -3.09 -16.24 -18.97
CA GLU A 299 -2.98 -17.67 -19.20
C GLU A 299 -1.54 -18.12 -18.92
N MET A 300 -1.33 -18.78 -17.79
CA MET A 300 0.00 -19.21 -17.32
C MET A 300 0.67 -20.28 -18.20
N ARG A 301 0.02 -20.72 -19.29
CA ARG A 301 0.64 -21.60 -20.29
C ARG A 301 1.77 -20.90 -21.05
N GLY A 302 1.74 -19.57 -21.14
CA GLY A 302 2.76 -18.73 -21.78
C GLY A 302 3.88 -18.24 -20.85
N MET A 303 3.95 -18.70 -19.60
CA MET A 303 4.81 -18.14 -18.55
C MET A 303 6.29 -17.99 -18.95
N GLU A 304 6.84 -18.92 -19.73
CA GLU A 304 8.22 -18.84 -20.22
C GLU A 304 8.44 -17.62 -21.14
N THR A 305 7.43 -17.29 -21.96
CA THR A 305 7.45 -16.11 -22.83
C THR A 305 7.39 -14.83 -22.00
N ASP A 306 6.47 -14.77 -21.03
CA ASP A 306 6.34 -13.63 -20.12
C ASP A 306 7.63 -13.42 -19.32
N SER A 307 8.27 -14.51 -18.89
CA SER A 307 9.56 -14.47 -18.22
C SER A 307 10.65 -13.78 -19.04
N ILE A 308 10.76 -14.10 -20.34
CA ILE A 308 11.74 -13.48 -21.23
C ILE A 308 11.52 -11.96 -21.31
N TYR A 309 10.27 -11.51 -21.43
CA TYR A 309 9.93 -10.07 -21.42
C TYR A 309 10.24 -9.41 -20.08
N GLY A 310 9.93 -10.08 -18.96
CA GLY A 310 10.24 -9.62 -17.62
C GLY A 310 11.75 -9.42 -17.42
N TRP A 311 12.57 -10.42 -17.77
CA TRP A 311 14.03 -10.31 -17.69
C TRP A 311 14.60 -9.27 -18.65
N GLY A 312 14.03 -9.14 -19.86
CA GLY A 312 14.36 -8.06 -20.78
C GLY A 312 14.17 -6.68 -20.15
N LEU A 313 13.07 -6.48 -19.43
CA LEU A 313 12.81 -5.24 -18.70
C LEU A 313 13.80 -5.01 -17.56
N VAL A 314 14.13 -6.04 -16.77
CA VAL A 314 15.18 -5.95 -15.73
C VAL A 314 16.49 -5.46 -16.33
N ILE A 315 16.92 -6.03 -17.45
CA ILE A 315 18.16 -5.66 -18.14
C ILE A 315 18.11 -4.18 -18.58
N ILE A 316 17.01 -3.74 -19.21
CA ILE A 316 16.85 -2.33 -19.64
C ILE A 316 16.97 -1.37 -18.46
N VAL A 317 16.34 -1.69 -17.33
CA VAL A 317 16.37 -0.84 -16.15
C VAL A 317 17.77 -0.82 -15.53
N LEU A 318 18.45 -1.96 -15.42
CA LEU A 318 19.82 -2.04 -14.92
C LEU A 318 20.79 -1.23 -15.79
N ILE A 319 20.67 -1.33 -17.13
CA ILE A 319 21.46 -0.51 -18.06
C ILE A 319 21.20 0.99 -17.84
N THR A 320 19.94 1.38 -17.62
CA THR A 320 19.56 2.77 -17.39
C THR A 320 20.13 3.32 -16.08
N ILE A 321 20.07 2.54 -15.00
CA ILE A 321 20.66 2.89 -13.69
C ILE A 321 22.19 2.98 -13.83
N PHE A 322 22.84 1.98 -14.41
CA PHE A 322 24.30 1.95 -14.59
C PHE A 322 24.79 3.11 -15.48
N SER A 323 24.08 3.41 -16.56
CA SER A 323 24.37 4.56 -17.42
C SER A 323 24.27 5.88 -16.65
N SER A 324 23.27 6.01 -15.78
CA SER A 324 23.11 7.20 -14.92
C SER A 324 24.24 7.32 -13.89
N ILE A 325 24.66 6.20 -13.28
CA ILE A 325 25.81 6.14 -12.38
C ILE A 325 27.10 6.52 -13.11
N ASN A 326 27.37 5.94 -14.28
CA ASN A 326 28.55 6.27 -15.08
C ASN A 326 28.57 7.74 -15.50
N THR A 327 27.40 8.30 -15.83
CA THR A 327 27.26 9.74 -16.12
C THR A 327 27.60 10.58 -14.90
N PHE A 328 27.10 10.21 -13.73
CA PHE A 328 27.43 10.88 -12.47
C PHE A 328 28.93 10.81 -12.17
N LEU A 329 29.55 9.64 -12.31
CA LEU A 329 30.98 9.47 -12.05
C LEU A 329 31.85 10.39 -12.93
N LYS A 330 31.42 10.65 -14.17
CA LYS A 330 32.09 11.57 -15.10
C LYS A 330 31.77 13.05 -14.85
N LYS A 331 30.54 13.35 -14.45
CA LYS A 331 30.02 14.72 -14.25
C LYS A 331 29.14 14.76 -13.00
N PRO A 332 29.74 14.88 -11.80
CA PRO A 332 29.01 14.81 -10.55
C PRO A 332 28.00 15.96 -10.44
N SER A 333 26.75 15.63 -10.14
CA SER A 333 25.73 16.63 -9.84
C SER A 333 24.65 16.07 -8.91
N ASP A 334 24.12 16.93 -8.04
CA ASP A 334 23.01 16.56 -7.15
C ASP A 334 21.75 16.18 -7.95
N GLU A 335 21.57 16.76 -9.15
CA GLU A 335 20.47 16.40 -10.06
C GLU A 335 20.57 14.95 -10.54
N LEU A 336 21.79 14.51 -10.89
CA LEU A 336 22.03 13.13 -11.31
C LEU A 336 21.87 12.15 -10.14
N LEU A 337 22.30 12.52 -8.92
CA LEU A 337 22.04 11.70 -7.72
C LEU A 337 20.54 11.55 -7.45
N MET A 338 19.79 12.63 -7.59
CA MET A 338 18.34 12.59 -7.44
C MET A 338 17.70 11.70 -8.51
N ARG A 339 18.13 11.83 -9.78
CA ARG A 339 17.66 10.96 -10.87
C ARG A 339 17.96 9.49 -10.61
N ILE A 340 19.17 9.16 -10.16
CA ILE A 340 19.55 7.80 -9.76
C ILE A 340 18.59 7.31 -8.66
N SER A 341 18.24 8.17 -7.71
CA SER A 341 17.32 7.80 -6.63
C SER A 341 15.91 7.45 -7.15
N PHE A 342 15.35 8.24 -8.08
CA PHE A 342 14.03 7.97 -8.69
C PHE A 342 14.01 6.72 -9.55
N LEU A 343 15.13 6.38 -10.18
CA LEU A 343 15.24 5.14 -10.96
C LEU A 343 15.38 3.95 -10.02
N THR A 344 16.26 4.03 -9.02
CA THR A 344 16.63 2.91 -8.17
C THR A 344 15.55 2.56 -7.15
N LEU A 345 14.97 3.54 -6.43
CA LEU A 345 14.00 3.25 -5.36
C LEU A 345 12.81 2.41 -5.84
N PRO A 346 11.91 2.92 -6.71
CA PRO A 346 10.72 2.17 -7.13
C PRO A 346 11.07 0.88 -7.87
N THR A 347 12.19 0.86 -8.62
CA THR A 347 12.65 -0.36 -9.29
C THR A 347 13.02 -1.44 -8.28
N ILE A 348 13.92 -1.13 -7.33
CA ILE A 348 14.39 -2.11 -6.36
C ILE A 348 13.24 -2.54 -5.44
N THR A 349 12.34 -1.62 -5.06
CA THR A 349 11.12 -1.98 -4.32
C THR A 349 10.31 -3.03 -5.09
N LEU A 350 10.02 -2.79 -6.39
CA LEU A 350 9.25 -3.73 -7.20
C LEU A 350 9.98 -5.08 -7.37
N LEU A 351 11.28 -5.07 -7.67
CA LEU A 351 12.08 -6.28 -7.82
C LEU A 351 12.09 -7.13 -6.54
N ILE A 352 12.12 -6.49 -5.36
CA ILE A 352 12.07 -7.21 -4.08
C ILE A 352 10.67 -7.73 -3.80
N ILE A 353 9.60 -6.99 -4.12
CA ILE A 353 8.22 -7.50 -4.00
C ILE A 353 8.05 -8.78 -4.84
N VAL A 354 8.50 -8.75 -6.09
CA VAL A 354 8.47 -9.94 -6.96
C VAL A 354 9.32 -11.08 -6.37
N ALA A 355 10.51 -10.77 -5.81
CA ALA A 355 11.35 -11.77 -5.16
C ALA A 355 10.63 -12.43 -3.97
N MET A 356 9.97 -11.62 -3.13
CA MET A 356 9.22 -12.10 -1.97
C MET A 356 8.06 -13.01 -2.39
N ILE A 357 7.34 -12.66 -3.46
CA ILE A 357 6.26 -13.50 -3.99
C ILE A 357 6.83 -14.82 -4.53
N THR A 358 7.88 -14.76 -5.35
CA THR A 358 8.54 -15.96 -5.90
C THR A 358 9.04 -16.89 -4.79
N TYR A 359 9.61 -16.32 -3.73
CA TYR A 359 10.03 -17.08 -2.54
C TYR A 359 8.84 -17.73 -1.84
N ARG A 360 7.75 -16.99 -1.63
CA ARG A 360 6.53 -17.51 -0.96
C ARG A 360 5.88 -18.68 -1.69
N ILE A 361 6.00 -18.75 -3.01
CA ILE A 361 5.42 -19.84 -3.83
C ILE A 361 6.46 -20.90 -4.23
N GLN A 362 7.64 -20.92 -3.60
CA GLN A 362 8.73 -21.80 -4.01
C GLN A 362 8.42 -23.30 -3.79
N SER A 363 7.55 -23.65 -2.84
CA SER A 363 7.12 -25.03 -2.59
C SER A 363 5.83 -25.41 -3.34
N GLU A 364 5.26 -24.50 -4.14
CA GLU A 364 4.00 -24.71 -4.83
C GLU A 364 4.22 -25.23 -6.25
N PRO A 365 3.82 -26.48 -6.59
CA PRO A 365 4.14 -27.08 -7.89
C PRO A 365 3.31 -26.48 -9.04
N SER A 366 2.11 -25.98 -8.75
CA SER A 366 1.20 -25.45 -9.78
C SER A 366 1.67 -24.10 -10.32
N HIS A 367 1.73 -23.95 -11.65
CA HIS A 367 1.95 -22.66 -12.31
C HIS A 367 0.83 -21.64 -12.05
N ASN A 368 -0.39 -22.12 -11.78
CA ASN A 368 -1.55 -21.25 -11.55
C ASN A 368 -1.52 -20.56 -10.18
N VAL A 369 -0.60 -20.96 -9.28
CA VAL A 369 -0.45 -20.31 -7.97
C VAL A 369 -0.18 -18.81 -8.07
N ILE A 370 0.46 -18.39 -9.17
CA ILE A 370 0.80 -17.00 -9.43
C ILE A 370 -0.43 -16.12 -9.65
N ILE A 371 -1.54 -16.70 -10.16
CA ILE A 371 -2.78 -15.98 -10.47
C ILE A 371 -3.32 -15.25 -9.23
N GLY A 372 -3.23 -15.87 -8.06
CA GLY A 372 -3.66 -15.27 -6.79
C GLY A 372 -2.84 -14.03 -6.39
N TYR A 373 -1.63 -13.85 -6.92
CA TYR A 373 -0.76 -12.71 -6.61
C TYR A 373 -0.86 -11.59 -7.66
N ILE A 374 -1.07 -11.94 -8.91
CA ILE A 374 -1.13 -10.98 -10.03
C ILE A 374 -2.54 -10.45 -10.27
N ASN A 375 -3.58 -11.14 -9.82
CA ASN A 375 -4.99 -10.78 -10.08
C ASN A 375 -5.73 -10.32 -8.82
N THR A 376 -5.02 -10.08 -7.72
CA THR A 376 -5.62 -9.57 -6.48
C THR A 376 -5.14 -8.16 -6.17
N ASP A 377 -6.09 -7.32 -5.79
CA ASP A 377 -5.87 -5.90 -5.50
C ASP A 377 -4.79 -5.67 -4.42
N ARG A 378 -4.64 -6.62 -3.50
CA ARG A 378 -3.73 -6.53 -2.35
C ARG A 378 -2.25 -6.39 -2.71
N TYR A 379 -1.82 -6.83 -3.90
CA TYR A 379 -0.40 -6.74 -4.33
C TYR A 379 -0.19 -5.71 -5.45
N LEU A 380 -1.20 -5.53 -6.31
CA LEU A 380 -1.12 -4.65 -7.48
C LEU A 380 -0.94 -3.17 -7.11
N ILE A 381 -1.48 -2.73 -5.96
CA ILE A 381 -1.34 -1.34 -5.52
C ILE A 381 0.13 -0.93 -5.33
N PHE A 382 1.01 -1.85 -4.94
CA PHE A 382 2.43 -1.55 -4.75
C PHE A 382 3.17 -1.34 -6.07
N SER A 383 2.78 -2.07 -7.13
CA SER A 383 3.29 -1.87 -8.48
C SER A 383 2.79 -0.53 -9.05
N SER A 384 1.50 -0.23 -8.91
CA SER A 384 0.93 1.08 -9.26
C SER A 384 1.64 2.22 -8.49
N PHE A 385 1.93 2.03 -7.21
CA PHE A 385 2.67 2.98 -6.39
C PHE A 385 4.11 3.21 -6.89
N CYS A 386 4.83 2.14 -7.25
CA CYS A 386 6.18 2.28 -7.83
C CYS A 386 6.12 3.05 -9.16
N GLY A 387 5.12 2.76 -10.00
CA GLY A 387 4.84 3.51 -11.23
C GLY A 387 4.55 5.00 -10.96
N LEU A 388 3.72 5.30 -9.95
CA LEU A 388 3.42 6.67 -9.51
C LEU A 388 4.69 7.43 -9.11
N VAL A 389 5.53 6.84 -8.25
CA VAL A 389 6.79 7.47 -7.80
C VAL A 389 7.72 7.73 -8.99
N TYR A 390 7.82 6.78 -9.91
CA TYR A 390 8.61 6.91 -11.12
C TYR A 390 8.10 8.04 -12.02
N CYS A 391 6.79 8.09 -12.28
CA CYS A 391 6.15 9.14 -13.07
C CYS A 391 6.30 10.52 -12.42
N LEU A 392 6.05 10.64 -11.11
CA LEU A 392 6.21 11.90 -10.38
C LEU A 392 7.66 12.39 -10.42
N GLY A 393 8.62 11.50 -10.17
CA GLY A 393 10.05 11.81 -10.22
C GLY A 393 10.48 12.28 -11.60
N LEU A 394 10.18 11.53 -12.65
CA LEU A 394 10.53 11.92 -14.02
C LEU A 394 9.82 13.19 -14.46
N PHE A 395 8.52 13.31 -14.20
CA PHE A 395 7.71 14.39 -14.75
C PHE A 395 7.98 15.72 -14.04
N LEU A 396 7.95 15.75 -12.70
CA LEU A 396 8.09 16.99 -11.92
C LEU A 396 9.54 17.48 -11.84
N ARG A 397 10.52 16.63 -12.12
CA ARG A 397 11.95 17.00 -12.16
C ARG A 397 12.53 17.05 -13.56
N SER A 398 11.76 16.66 -14.58
CA SER A 398 12.17 16.95 -15.95
C SER A 398 12.37 18.46 -16.13
N ASN A 399 13.31 18.85 -17.00
CA ASN A 399 13.46 20.24 -17.43
C ASN A 399 12.26 20.74 -18.27
N ILE A 400 11.16 19.98 -18.32
CA ILE A 400 9.95 20.33 -19.06
C ILE A 400 9.21 21.39 -18.25
N LYS A 401 9.00 22.54 -18.89
CA LYS A 401 8.18 23.61 -18.33
C LYS A 401 6.73 23.17 -18.27
N ILE A 402 6.18 22.99 -17.07
CA ILE A 402 4.75 22.73 -16.89
C ILE A 402 3.98 24.01 -17.20
N THR A 403 3.31 24.02 -18.35
CA THR A 403 2.44 25.11 -18.77
C THR A 403 1.05 24.99 -18.14
N THR A 404 0.26 26.06 -18.20
CA THR A 404 -1.14 26.03 -17.78
C THR A 404 -1.94 24.97 -18.54
N SER A 405 -1.69 24.77 -19.83
CA SER A 405 -2.37 23.76 -20.65
C SER A 405 -2.04 22.33 -20.18
N VAL A 406 -0.78 22.08 -19.80
CA VAL A 406 -0.38 20.77 -19.24
C VAL A 406 -1.08 20.54 -17.90
N ALA A 407 -1.07 21.53 -17.00
CA ALA A 407 -1.78 21.43 -15.72
C ALA A 407 -3.29 21.22 -15.91
N ALA A 408 -3.90 21.91 -16.88
CA ALA A 408 -5.31 21.72 -17.23
C ALA A 408 -5.59 20.31 -17.76
N ALA A 409 -4.72 19.75 -18.61
CA ALA A 409 -4.86 18.39 -19.11
C ALA A 409 -4.85 17.35 -17.97
N PHE A 410 -3.99 17.51 -16.97
CA PHE A 410 -4.02 16.67 -15.78
C PHE A 410 -5.30 16.84 -14.97
N CYS A 411 -5.80 18.07 -14.81
CA CYS A 411 -7.07 18.31 -14.12
C CYS A 411 -8.25 17.66 -14.86
N ILE A 412 -8.26 17.71 -16.20
CA ILE A 412 -9.24 17.00 -17.03
C ILE A 412 -9.13 15.50 -16.80
N ALA A 413 -7.92 14.93 -16.86
CA ALA A 413 -7.70 13.51 -16.58
C ALA A 413 -8.21 13.12 -15.19
N ALA A 414 -7.98 13.95 -14.16
CA ALA A 414 -8.49 13.74 -12.81
C ALA A 414 -10.02 13.69 -12.74
N VAL A 415 -10.72 14.59 -13.44
CA VAL A 415 -12.20 14.54 -13.54
C VAL A 415 -12.66 13.26 -14.22
N PHE A 416 -12.02 12.87 -15.32
CA PHE A 416 -12.35 11.62 -16.02
C PHE A 416 -12.01 10.37 -15.21
N SER A 417 -11.00 10.39 -14.35
CA SER A 417 -10.71 9.29 -13.41
C SER A 417 -11.83 9.13 -12.39
N ILE A 418 -12.33 10.21 -11.80
CA ILE A 418 -13.49 10.17 -10.88
C ILE A 418 -14.72 9.61 -11.61
N ALA A 419 -15.04 10.14 -12.79
CA ALA A 419 -16.19 9.68 -13.56
C ALA A 419 -16.05 8.22 -14.02
N GLY A 420 -14.86 7.82 -14.47
CA GLY A 420 -14.55 6.46 -14.88
C GLY A 420 -14.66 5.47 -13.72
N ASN A 421 -14.18 5.85 -12.53
CA ASN A 421 -14.34 5.06 -11.32
C ASN A 421 -15.82 4.94 -10.93
N ALA A 422 -16.62 6.01 -11.03
CA ALA A 422 -18.04 5.95 -10.72
C ALA A 422 -18.79 5.00 -11.67
N VAL A 423 -18.51 5.09 -12.98
CA VAL A 423 -19.06 4.17 -13.98
C VAL A 423 -18.64 2.73 -13.67
N PHE A 424 -17.39 2.52 -13.30
CA PHE A 424 -16.89 1.21 -12.91
C PHE A 424 -17.66 0.66 -11.69
N MET A 425 -17.74 1.42 -10.59
CA MET A 425 -18.36 0.99 -9.34
C MET A 425 -19.86 0.70 -9.50
N HIS A 426 -20.55 1.45 -10.36
CA HIS A 426 -21.95 1.15 -10.67
C HIS A 426 -22.15 -0.03 -11.61
N LYS A 427 -21.22 -0.31 -12.54
CA LYS A 427 -21.45 -1.28 -13.64
C LYS A 427 -20.75 -2.62 -13.49
N VAL A 428 -19.62 -2.69 -12.80
CA VAL A 428 -18.72 -3.84 -12.89
C VAL A 428 -18.81 -4.76 -11.67
N PRO A 429 -18.75 -4.27 -10.42
CA PRO A 429 -18.80 -5.12 -9.23
C PRO A 429 -19.99 -6.08 -9.24
N HIS A 430 -21.19 -5.60 -9.55
CA HIS A 430 -22.40 -6.44 -9.52
C HIS A 430 -22.42 -7.56 -10.59
N ILE A 431 -21.62 -7.46 -11.66
CA ILE A 431 -21.55 -8.48 -12.71
C ILE A 431 -20.44 -9.50 -12.41
N VAL A 432 -19.30 -8.99 -11.95
CA VAL A 432 -18.05 -9.78 -11.86
C VAL A 432 -17.82 -10.33 -10.46
N TRP A 433 -18.25 -9.59 -9.44
CA TRP A 433 -18.10 -9.90 -8.02
C TRP A 433 -19.38 -9.52 -7.26
N PRO A 434 -20.53 -10.16 -7.59
CA PRO A 434 -21.81 -9.84 -6.96
C PRO A 434 -21.76 -9.94 -5.43
N GLU A 435 -20.91 -10.81 -4.88
CA GLU A 435 -20.67 -10.95 -3.45
C GLU A 435 -20.17 -9.66 -2.77
N LYS A 436 -19.42 -8.81 -3.49
CA LYS A 436 -18.96 -7.50 -2.96
C LYS A 436 -20.10 -6.49 -2.77
N SER A 437 -21.29 -6.77 -3.33
CA SER A 437 -22.46 -5.90 -3.25
C SER A 437 -23.37 -6.24 -2.06
N ILE A 438 -23.02 -7.25 -1.26
CA ILE A 438 -23.81 -7.68 -0.11
C ILE A 438 -23.50 -6.77 1.08
N SER A 439 -24.50 -6.05 1.58
CA SER A 439 -24.31 -5.19 2.76
C SER A 439 -23.95 -6.04 3.97
N HIS A 440 -22.80 -5.72 4.58
CA HIS A 440 -22.35 -6.40 5.79
C HIS A 440 -23.19 -6.01 7.01
N GLU A 441 -23.68 -4.76 7.06
CA GLU A 441 -24.59 -4.29 8.11
C GLU A 441 -25.94 -5.02 8.04
N GLU A 442 -26.56 -5.10 6.87
CA GLU A 442 -27.83 -5.82 6.69
C GLU A 442 -27.67 -7.31 7.02
N TYR A 443 -26.62 -7.95 6.48
CA TYR A 443 -26.33 -9.35 6.76
C TYR A 443 -26.11 -9.63 8.26
N TRP A 444 -25.41 -8.72 8.95
CA TRP A 444 -25.20 -8.85 10.38
C TRP A 444 -26.50 -8.70 11.18
N ASN A 445 -27.36 -7.74 10.80
CA ASN A 445 -28.66 -7.56 11.45
C ASN A 445 -29.57 -8.79 11.25
N GLU A 446 -29.52 -9.44 10.08
CA GLU A 446 -30.21 -10.70 9.85
C GLU A 446 -29.73 -11.83 10.77
N ILE A 447 -28.41 -11.93 11.01
CA ILE A 447 -27.85 -12.87 11.99
C ILE A 447 -28.39 -12.58 13.39
N LEU A 448 -28.36 -11.32 13.83
CA LEU A 448 -28.87 -10.92 15.14
C LEU A 448 -30.35 -11.31 15.31
N HIS A 449 -31.20 -11.03 14.32
CA HIS A 449 -32.61 -11.40 14.34
C HIS A 449 -32.82 -12.92 14.34
N SER A 450 -32.08 -13.67 13.54
CA SER A 450 -32.17 -15.13 13.46
C SER A 450 -31.77 -15.80 14.78
N VAL A 451 -30.69 -15.31 15.40
CA VAL A 451 -30.22 -15.77 16.71
C VAL A 451 -31.19 -15.40 17.83
N GLN A 452 -31.72 -14.17 17.83
CA GLN A 452 -32.69 -13.72 18.83
C GLN A 452 -33.98 -14.55 18.77
N ALA A 453 -34.44 -14.91 17.57
CA ALA A 453 -35.59 -15.78 17.37
C ALA A 453 -35.33 -17.22 17.83
N ASN A 454 -34.07 -17.68 17.84
CA ASN A 454 -33.71 -19.03 18.22
C ASN A 454 -32.36 -19.10 18.97
N PRO A 455 -32.36 -18.86 20.30
CA PRO A 455 -31.14 -18.59 21.06
C PRO A 455 -30.31 -19.84 21.40
N ASP A 456 -30.77 -21.05 21.10
CA ASP A 456 -30.02 -22.28 21.38
C ASP A 456 -28.81 -22.42 20.45
N HIS A 457 -27.60 -22.35 21.03
CA HIS A 457 -26.32 -22.42 20.32
C HIS A 457 -26.08 -23.73 19.55
N GLN A 458 -26.85 -24.78 19.82
CA GLN A 458 -26.78 -26.03 19.05
C GLN A 458 -27.59 -25.97 17.74
N ASN A 459 -28.35 -24.91 17.51
CA ASN A 459 -29.20 -24.78 16.33
C ASN A 459 -28.46 -24.36 15.07
N ALA A 460 -29.12 -24.56 13.92
CA ALA A 460 -28.60 -24.27 12.60
C ALA A 460 -28.28 -22.78 12.37
N SER A 461 -28.99 -21.85 13.04
CA SER A 461 -28.75 -20.41 12.92
C SER A 461 -27.34 -20.01 13.36
N TRP A 462 -26.83 -20.64 14.42
CA TRP A 462 -25.50 -20.39 14.95
C TRP A 462 -24.38 -21.02 14.12
N ASN A 463 -24.67 -22.14 13.45
CA ASN A 463 -23.71 -22.92 12.67
C ASN A 463 -23.76 -22.62 11.17
N GLN A 464 -24.54 -21.62 10.74
CA GLN A 464 -24.65 -21.26 9.34
C GLN A 464 -23.32 -20.67 8.85
N SER A 465 -22.84 -21.16 7.70
CA SER A 465 -21.62 -20.62 7.08
C SER A 465 -21.81 -19.16 6.67
N MET A 466 -20.83 -18.33 7.01
CA MET A 466 -20.73 -16.92 6.58
C MET A 466 -19.92 -16.75 5.28
N SER A 467 -19.73 -17.82 4.50
CA SER A 467 -18.93 -17.83 3.26
C SER A 467 -19.36 -16.80 2.19
N VAL A 468 -20.56 -16.25 2.34
CA VAL A 468 -21.10 -15.19 1.48
C VAL A 468 -20.42 -13.83 1.73
N VAL A 469 -19.96 -13.57 2.95
CA VAL A 469 -19.36 -12.28 3.37
C VAL A 469 -17.89 -12.42 3.82
N THR A 470 -17.37 -13.64 3.91
CA THR A 470 -15.97 -13.89 4.24
C THR A 470 -15.43 -15.12 3.53
N VAL A 471 -14.12 -15.12 3.24
CA VAL A 471 -13.42 -16.27 2.62
C VAL A 471 -12.92 -17.29 3.65
N PHE A 472 -13.03 -16.96 4.93
CA PHE A 472 -12.71 -17.87 6.02
C PHE A 472 -13.94 -18.67 6.43
N ASP A 473 -13.72 -19.89 6.89
CA ASP A 473 -14.78 -20.76 7.39
C ASP A 473 -15.21 -20.29 8.79
N LEU A 474 -16.05 -19.24 8.80
CA LEU A 474 -16.59 -18.62 10.01
C LEU A 474 -18.10 -18.78 10.06
N THR A 475 -18.62 -18.83 11.28
CA THR A 475 -20.03 -18.97 11.61
C THR A 475 -20.44 -17.93 12.65
N PRO A 476 -21.75 -17.63 12.82
CA PRO A 476 -22.22 -16.78 13.91
C PRO A 476 -21.76 -17.23 15.30
N LEU A 477 -21.58 -18.54 15.52
CA LEU A 477 -21.07 -19.08 16.77
C LEU A 477 -19.68 -18.54 17.12
N ASP A 478 -18.82 -18.34 16.13
CA ASP A 478 -17.48 -17.78 16.34
C ASP A 478 -17.54 -16.35 16.89
N PHE A 479 -18.61 -15.61 16.56
CA PHE A 479 -18.91 -14.26 17.01
C PHE A 479 -19.82 -14.19 18.24
N GLN A 480 -20.05 -15.30 18.96
CA GLN A 480 -20.99 -15.38 20.10
C GLN A 480 -20.85 -14.21 21.08
N ALA A 481 -19.63 -13.91 21.53
CA ALA A 481 -19.39 -12.83 22.49
C ALA A 481 -19.85 -11.45 21.98
N LEU A 482 -19.71 -11.20 20.68
CA LEU A 482 -20.14 -9.95 20.04
C LEU A 482 -21.66 -9.89 19.93
N ILE A 483 -22.28 -10.97 19.48
CA ILE A 483 -23.73 -11.11 19.32
C ILE A 483 -24.42 -10.90 20.67
N GLU A 484 -24.00 -11.63 21.71
CA GLU A 484 -24.57 -11.50 23.05
C GLU A 484 -24.45 -10.08 23.61
N LYS A 485 -23.31 -9.42 23.38
CA LYS A 485 -23.08 -8.05 23.83
C LYS A 485 -24.05 -7.08 23.13
N GLN A 486 -24.28 -7.24 21.84
CA GLN A 486 -25.18 -6.36 21.08
C GLN A 486 -26.66 -6.60 21.40
N LEU A 487 -27.08 -7.85 21.53
CA LEU A 487 -28.45 -8.18 21.95
C LEU A 487 -28.76 -7.62 23.36
N LYS A 488 -27.80 -7.67 24.28
CA LYS A 488 -27.94 -7.03 25.60
C LYS A 488 -28.14 -5.52 25.50
N LEU A 489 -27.38 -4.85 24.63
CA LEU A 489 -27.50 -3.40 24.41
C LEU A 489 -28.84 -3.01 23.78
N GLN A 490 -29.32 -3.79 22.79
CA GLN A 490 -30.63 -3.57 22.16
C GLN A 490 -31.77 -3.72 23.18
N ASN A 491 -31.78 -4.80 23.96
CA ASN A 491 -32.80 -5.03 24.98
C ASN A 491 -32.80 -3.96 26.08
N SER A 492 -31.64 -3.40 26.43
CA SER A 492 -31.57 -2.29 27.39
C SER A 492 -32.07 -0.96 26.82
N ALA A 493 -31.93 -0.74 25.52
CA ALA A 493 -32.40 0.47 24.85
C ALA A 493 -33.92 0.45 24.60
N GLU A 494 -34.54 -0.73 24.54
CA GLU A 494 -36.01 -0.88 24.43
C GLU A 494 -36.72 -0.75 25.78
N SER A 495 -35.99 -0.85 26.90
CA SER A 495 -36.54 -0.72 28.26
C SER A 495 -36.51 0.71 28.83
N ASP A 496 -35.86 1.64 28.14
CA ASP A 496 -35.82 3.09 28.43
C ASP A 496 -36.75 3.86 27.47
#